data_AF-A0A963ECZ3-F1
#
_entry.id   AF-A0A963ECZ3-F1
#
_cell.length_a   1.000
_cell.length_b   1.000
_cell.length_c   1.000
_cell.angle_alpha   90.00
_cell.angle_beta   90.00
_cell.angle_gamma   90.00
#
_symmetry.space_group_name_H-M   'P 1'
#
loop_
_entity.id
_entity.type
_entity.pdbx_description
1 polymer ?
#
loop_
_entity_poly.entity_id
_entity_poly.type
_entity_poly.pdbx_seq_one_letter_code
_entity_poly.pdbx_strand_id
1 'polypeptide(L)'
;MNEVSTANIGWRTPTIMLGLLVVSSLILLFGFWEGINHMVDIWINSEEYGYGFFIPVISAYLIWQRRNILAQVEFRPSWLGVFVILVGGTFFFLGQIATTFTLVQYALVLCLLAVAYALMGWHAFKWVAGPLLLLFFVVPLPPFVYNNLSGKLQLISSEIGVAVIRLFGISVFLEGNVIDLGEYKLQVVEACSGLRYLFPLVSIAFLAAYMYKVEMWKRVLVFLSSIPITILMNSFRIGVIGYLVENYGTEQAEGFLHDFEGWIIFMACFAILLLEMTLLAKVGKRKYTLKEVFGLEAPQPLPAGLEMKHRPITPVHYGILASVALIALSSVYIQVQGEVRPPRADFSGYPLELGTWQGKGELLESIYLDSLKLDDYLLSDYRNDKGEQVNFYIAYYASQQAGSAAHSPRAC
;
A
#
# COMPACT_ATOMS: atom_id res chain seq x y z
N MET A 1 28.22 -3.32 -14.44
CA MET A 1 28.81 -4.67 -14.52
C MET A 1 30.31 -4.47 -14.50
N ASN A 2 30.96 -4.65 -13.35
CA ASN A 2 32.39 -4.89 -13.13
C ASN A 2 32.60 -4.89 -11.60
N GLU A 3 33.53 -5.71 -11.12
CA GLU A 3 33.74 -6.14 -9.72
C GLU A 3 32.88 -7.33 -9.26
N VAL A 4 32.98 -8.46 -9.97
CA VAL A 4 33.02 -9.75 -9.28
C VAL A 4 34.50 -10.02 -9.02
N SER A 5 34.89 -10.03 -7.75
CA SER A 5 36.26 -10.31 -7.31
C SER A 5 36.81 -11.56 -8.01
N THR A 6 38.03 -11.46 -8.52
CA THR A 6 38.82 -12.52 -9.19
C THR A 6 39.22 -13.69 -8.26
N ALA A 7 38.60 -13.80 -7.09
CA ALA A 7 38.83 -14.88 -6.16
C ALA A 7 37.78 -15.99 -6.37
N ASN A 8 38.22 -17.22 -6.65
CA ASN A 8 37.40 -18.43 -6.68
C ASN A 8 36.91 -18.81 -5.26
N ILE A 9 36.26 -17.88 -4.56
CA ILE A 9 35.79 -18.07 -3.18
C ILE A 9 34.27 -18.06 -3.17
N GLY A 10 33.69 -19.12 -2.62
CA GLY A 10 32.27 -19.18 -2.28
C GLY A 10 32.08 -19.01 -0.78
N TRP A 11 30.91 -18.51 -0.37
CA TRP A 11 30.58 -18.24 1.02
C TRP A 11 29.43 -19.13 1.49
N ARG A 12 29.64 -19.85 2.60
CA ARG A 12 28.60 -20.60 3.31
C ARG A 12 28.08 -19.80 4.50
N THR A 13 26.76 -19.76 4.67
CA THR A 13 26.12 -19.29 5.90
C THR A 13 26.31 -20.32 7.01
N PRO A 14 26.94 -19.98 8.14
CA PRO A 14 26.95 -20.84 9.32
C PRO A 14 25.52 -21.11 9.81
N THR A 15 25.27 -22.27 10.39
CA THR A 15 23.96 -22.62 11.01
C THR A 15 23.57 -21.64 12.12
N ILE A 16 24.54 -21.16 12.90
CA ILE A 16 24.33 -20.14 13.95
C ILE A 16 23.85 -18.82 13.34
N MET A 17 24.45 -18.37 12.25
CA MET A 17 24.03 -17.13 11.56
C MET A 17 22.60 -17.27 11.01
N LEU A 18 22.27 -18.43 10.45
CA LEU A 18 20.91 -18.72 9.99
C LEU A 18 19.93 -18.73 11.16
N GLY A 19 20.29 -19.35 12.29
CA GLY A 19 19.49 -19.36 13.51
C GLY A 19 19.23 -17.94 14.03
N LEU A 20 20.26 -17.09 14.11
CA LEU A 20 20.12 -15.68 14.49
C LEU A 20 19.18 -14.91 13.57
N LEU A 21 19.27 -15.15 12.25
CA LEU A 21 18.40 -14.50 11.26
C LEU A 21 16.94 -14.94 11.42
N VAL A 22 16.70 -16.25 11.59
CA VAL A 22 15.36 -16.80 11.81
C VAL A 22 14.76 -16.25 13.10
N VAL A 23 15.51 -16.30 14.21
CA VAL A 23 15.06 -15.77 15.51
C VAL A 23 14.77 -14.28 15.43
N SER A 24 15.67 -13.49 14.83
CA SER A 24 15.44 -12.04 14.65
C SER A 24 14.19 -11.79 13.79
N SER A 25 13.99 -12.55 12.72
CA SER A 25 12.81 -12.40 11.87
C SER A 25 11.52 -12.74 12.63
N LEU A 26 11.51 -13.81 13.42
CA LEU A 26 10.34 -14.20 14.23
C LEU A 26 10.02 -13.16 15.31
N ILE A 27 11.03 -12.64 16.01
CA ILE A 27 10.84 -11.57 17.01
C ILE A 27 10.30 -10.30 16.34
N LEU A 28 10.81 -9.95 15.16
CA LEU A 28 10.31 -8.80 14.40
C LEU A 28 8.84 -9.00 14.03
N LEU A 29 8.49 -10.14 13.44
CA LEU A 29 7.11 -10.43 13.03
C LEU A 29 6.17 -10.47 14.23
N PHE A 30 6.61 -10.98 15.37
CA PHE A 30 5.85 -10.94 16.62
C PHE A 30 5.61 -9.51 17.10
N GLY A 31 6.65 -8.66 17.12
CA GLY A 31 6.52 -7.25 17.52
C GLY A 31 5.60 -6.43 16.61
N PHE A 32 5.49 -6.80 15.34
CA PHE A 32 4.62 -6.13 14.36
C PHE A 32 3.29 -6.86 14.12
N TRP A 33 2.93 -7.83 14.95
CA TRP A 33 1.80 -8.75 14.72
C TRP A 33 0.46 -8.03 14.47
N GLU A 34 0.11 -7.03 15.28
CA GLU A 34 -1.12 -6.25 15.09
C GLU A 34 -1.14 -5.50 13.76
N GLY A 35 -0.04 -4.83 13.41
CA GLY A 35 0.08 -4.12 12.15
C GLY A 35 -0.01 -5.04 10.93
N ILE A 36 0.54 -6.26 11.04
CA ILE A 36 0.42 -7.31 10.02
C ILE A 36 -1.02 -7.78 9.89
N ASN A 37 -1.70 -8.09 10.99
CA ASN A 37 -3.10 -8.55 10.94
C ASN A 37 -4.02 -7.49 10.34
N HIS A 38 -3.85 -6.23 10.73
CA HIS A 38 -4.59 -5.12 10.13
C HIS A 38 -4.31 -4.98 8.62
N MET A 39 -3.07 -5.22 8.20
CA MET A 39 -2.70 -5.20 6.78
C MET A 39 -3.35 -6.34 6.00
N VAL A 40 -3.36 -7.54 6.59
CA VAL A 40 -3.99 -8.75 6.01
C VAL A 40 -5.50 -8.58 5.92
N ASP A 41 -6.14 -7.98 6.93
CA ASP A 41 -7.58 -7.68 6.92
C ASP A 41 -7.95 -6.78 5.74
N ILE A 42 -7.16 -5.73 5.48
CA ILE A 42 -7.34 -4.87 4.30
C ILE A 42 -7.19 -5.67 3.00
N TRP A 43 -6.21 -6.57 2.89
CA TRP A 43 -6.06 -7.36 1.65
C TRP A 43 -7.21 -8.35 1.40
N ILE A 44 -7.90 -8.78 2.46
CA ILE A 44 -9.04 -9.69 2.37
C ILE A 44 -10.31 -8.90 2.00
N ASN A 45 -10.51 -7.75 2.65
CA ASN A 45 -11.77 -7.00 2.58
C ASN A 45 -11.77 -5.90 1.52
N SER A 46 -10.63 -5.53 0.94
CA SER A 46 -10.50 -4.49 -0.08
C SER A 46 -9.99 -5.05 -1.40
N GLU A 47 -10.81 -4.95 -2.45
CA GLU A 47 -10.50 -5.50 -3.77
C GLU A 47 -9.25 -4.87 -4.40
N GLU A 48 -8.96 -3.61 -4.08
CA GLU A 48 -7.80 -2.87 -4.61
C GLU A 48 -6.48 -3.45 -4.11
N TYR A 49 -6.47 -4.07 -2.92
CA TYR A 49 -5.25 -4.53 -2.25
C TYR A 49 -5.07 -6.05 -2.24
N GLY A 50 -5.98 -6.83 -2.84
CA GLY A 50 -5.89 -8.30 -2.86
C GLY A 50 -4.58 -8.85 -3.45
N TYR A 51 -3.89 -8.07 -4.30
CA TYR A 51 -2.56 -8.44 -4.84
C TYR A 51 -1.46 -8.48 -3.76
N GLY A 52 -1.68 -7.87 -2.59
CA GLY A 52 -0.73 -7.75 -1.48
C GLY A 52 -0.20 -9.10 -1.00
N PHE A 53 -1.00 -10.18 -1.06
CA PHE A 53 -0.57 -11.53 -0.71
C PHE A 53 0.54 -12.09 -1.61
N PHE A 54 0.56 -11.72 -2.90
CA PHE A 54 1.51 -12.27 -3.86
C PHE A 54 2.88 -11.61 -3.77
N ILE A 55 2.95 -10.34 -3.39
CA ILE A 55 4.18 -9.57 -3.43
C ILE A 55 5.26 -10.09 -2.46
N PRO A 56 4.97 -10.47 -1.19
CA PRO A 56 5.97 -11.11 -0.32
C PRO A 56 6.51 -12.41 -0.91
N VAL A 57 5.64 -13.22 -1.52
CA VAL A 57 6.01 -14.49 -2.17
C VAL A 57 6.92 -14.24 -3.38
N ILE A 58 6.56 -13.30 -4.25
CA ILE A 58 7.36 -12.89 -5.41
C ILE A 58 8.71 -12.34 -4.94
N SER A 59 8.72 -11.49 -3.91
CA SER A 59 9.95 -10.90 -3.36
C SER A 59 10.88 -11.99 -2.83
N ALA A 60 10.36 -12.95 -2.07
CA ALA A 60 11.12 -14.11 -1.58
C ALA A 60 11.66 -14.97 -2.73
N TYR A 61 10.85 -15.24 -3.75
CA TYR A 61 11.26 -15.99 -4.94
C TYR A 61 12.39 -15.29 -5.72
N LEU A 62 12.30 -13.97 -5.93
CA LEU A 62 13.33 -13.19 -6.61
C LEU A 62 14.64 -13.14 -5.81
N ILE A 63 14.57 -13.06 -4.48
CA ILE A 63 15.75 -13.16 -3.61
C ILE A 63 16.36 -14.56 -3.72
N TRP A 64 15.54 -15.61 -3.69
CA TRP A 64 16.00 -16.99 -3.86
C TRP A 64 16.67 -17.25 -5.20
N GLN A 65 16.16 -16.65 -6.29
CA GLN A 65 16.78 -16.72 -7.62
C GLN A 65 18.21 -16.16 -7.62
N ARG A 66 18.52 -15.19 -6.75
CA ARG A 66 19.84 -14.58 -6.59
C ARG A 66 20.79 -15.35 -5.66
N ARG A 67 20.37 -16.47 -5.07
CA ARG A 67 21.16 -17.20 -4.05
C ARG A 67 22.59 -17.54 -4.48
N ASN A 68 22.80 -17.94 -5.75
CA ASN A 68 24.10 -18.36 -6.25
C ASN A 68 25.05 -17.16 -6.45
N ILE A 69 24.50 -16.00 -6.80
CA ILE A 69 25.25 -14.73 -6.86
C ILE A 69 25.60 -14.30 -5.43
N LEU A 70 24.65 -14.34 -4.51
CA LEU A 70 24.87 -14.00 -3.10
C LEU A 70 25.90 -14.92 -2.42
N ALA A 71 25.98 -16.18 -2.83
CA ALA A 71 27.01 -17.11 -2.36
C ALA A 71 28.43 -16.73 -2.84
N GLN A 72 28.57 -15.97 -3.92
CA GLN A 72 29.87 -15.52 -4.44
C GLN A 72 30.28 -14.13 -3.91
N VAL A 73 29.36 -13.43 -3.24
CA VAL A 73 29.62 -12.10 -2.68
C VAL A 73 29.89 -12.22 -1.18
N GLU A 74 30.98 -11.59 -0.74
CA GLU A 74 31.30 -11.43 0.67
C GLU A 74 30.25 -10.53 1.35
N PHE A 75 29.68 -11.00 2.46
CA PHE A 75 28.79 -10.16 3.27
C PHE A 75 29.65 -9.32 4.21
N ARG A 76 29.42 -8.01 4.20
CA ARG A 76 30.11 -7.05 5.08
C ARG A 76 29.07 -6.40 5.98
N PRO A 77 28.73 -7.04 7.12
CA PRO A 77 27.70 -6.52 8.02
C PRO A 77 27.97 -5.07 8.41
N SER A 78 26.91 -4.25 8.48
CA SER A 78 27.03 -2.81 8.67
C SER A 78 26.22 -2.32 9.86
N TRP A 79 26.87 -1.57 10.75
CA TRP A 79 26.19 -0.84 11.84
C TRP A 79 25.22 0.22 11.35
N LEU A 80 25.42 0.74 10.13
CA LEU A 80 24.43 1.66 9.53
C LEU A 80 23.07 0.98 9.37
N GLY A 81 23.05 -0.32 9.03
CA GLY A 81 21.79 -1.07 8.96
C GLY A 81 21.14 -1.21 10.33
N VAL A 82 21.92 -1.45 11.39
CA VAL A 82 21.40 -1.49 12.78
C VAL A 82 20.80 -0.14 13.18
N PHE A 83 21.47 0.96 12.84
CA PHE A 83 20.92 2.31 13.05
C PHE A 83 19.59 2.50 12.33
N VAL A 84 19.47 2.06 11.07
CA VAL A 84 18.19 2.16 10.33
C VAL A 84 17.10 1.25 10.93
N ILE A 85 17.45 0.08 11.50
CA ILE A 85 16.49 -0.73 12.27
C ILE A 85 15.95 0.07 13.46
N LEU A 86 16.82 0.77 14.21
CA LEU A 86 16.38 1.59 15.34
C LEU A 86 15.49 2.75 14.90
N VAL A 87 15.80 3.40 13.77
CA VAL A 87 14.92 4.42 13.16
C VAL A 87 13.56 3.83 12.80
N GLY A 88 13.53 2.65 12.19
CA GLY A 88 12.28 1.91 11.94
C GLY A 88 11.54 1.57 13.22
N GLY A 89 12.26 1.17 14.28
CA GLY A 89 11.73 0.97 15.63
C GLY A 89 11.13 2.24 16.25
N THR A 90 11.73 3.40 16.01
CA THR A 90 11.16 4.70 16.41
C THR A 90 9.87 4.98 15.66
N PHE A 91 9.81 4.77 14.33
CA PHE A 91 8.56 4.93 13.58
C PHE A 91 7.49 3.94 14.01
N PHE A 92 7.87 2.70 14.34
CA PHE A 92 6.97 1.72 14.94
C PHE A 92 6.37 2.24 16.24
N PHE A 93 7.23 2.67 17.18
CA PHE A 93 6.80 3.19 18.48
C PHE A 93 5.90 4.44 18.34
N LEU A 94 6.29 5.38 17.47
CA LEU A 94 5.48 6.55 17.16
C LEU A 94 4.14 6.16 16.52
N GLY A 95 4.13 5.17 15.62
CA GLY A 95 2.91 4.67 14.99
C GLY A 95 1.96 4.02 15.99
N GLN A 96 2.48 3.27 16.94
CA GLN A 96 1.70 2.68 18.02
C GLN A 96 1.08 3.75 18.93
N ILE A 97 1.87 4.74 19.37
CA ILE A 97 1.36 5.84 20.23
C ILE A 97 0.40 6.76 19.47
N ALA A 98 0.67 7.02 18.19
CA ALA A 98 -0.18 7.84 17.33
C ALA A 98 -1.33 7.04 16.69
N THR A 99 -1.59 5.82 17.17
CA THR A 99 -2.73 4.98 16.75
C THR A 99 -2.85 4.78 15.24
N THR A 100 -1.73 4.83 14.53
CA THR A 100 -1.67 4.86 13.07
C THR A 100 -1.01 3.59 12.54
N PHE A 101 -1.84 2.60 12.17
CA PHE A 101 -1.35 1.33 11.62
C PHE A 101 -0.50 1.49 10.35
N THR A 102 -0.83 2.46 9.49
CA THR A 102 -0.04 2.71 8.28
C THR A 102 1.42 3.01 8.59
N LEU A 103 1.70 3.80 9.64
CA LEU A 103 3.08 4.12 10.04
C LEU A 103 3.80 2.87 10.58
N VAL A 104 3.10 2.04 11.37
CA VAL A 104 3.59 0.74 11.84
C VAL A 104 3.93 -0.19 10.67
N GLN A 105 3.10 -0.24 9.64
CA GLN A 105 3.31 -1.10 8.46
C GLN A 105 4.49 -0.63 7.60
N TYR A 106 4.64 0.69 7.37
CA TYR A 106 5.82 1.22 6.70
C TYR A 106 7.10 0.98 7.50
N ALA A 107 7.03 1.08 8.84
CA ALA A 107 8.13 0.76 9.73
C ALA A 107 8.55 -0.72 9.63
N LEU A 108 7.59 -1.65 9.49
CA LEU A 108 7.87 -3.08 9.26
C LEU A 108 8.73 -3.28 8.00
N VAL A 109 8.27 -2.72 6.88
CA VAL A 109 8.98 -2.84 5.60
C VAL A 109 10.38 -2.23 5.71
N LEU A 110 10.51 -1.04 6.30
CA LEU A 110 11.80 -0.40 6.55
C LEU A 110 12.72 -1.29 7.40
N CYS A 111 12.21 -1.89 8.47
CA CYS A 111 12.96 -2.81 9.32
C CYS A 111 13.42 -4.06 8.55
N LEU A 112 12.58 -4.64 7.69
CA LEU A 112 12.97 -5.80 6.85
C LEU A 112 14.11 -5.45 5.89
N LEU A 113 14.03 -4.28 5.22
CA LEU A 113 15.11 -3.77 4.37
C LEU A 113 16.39 -3.53 5.20
N ALA A 114 16.25 -2.93 6.37
CA ALA A 114 17.36 -2.58 7.24
C ALA A 114 18.05 -3.82 7.83
N VAL A 115 17.30 -4.87 8.21
CA VAL A 115 17.85 -6.16 8.62
C VAL A 115 18.65 -6.80 7.49
N ALA A 116 18.09 -6.86 6.27
CA ALA A 116 18.81 -7.38 5.12
C ALA A 116 20.08 -6.58 4.84
N TYR A 117 20.01 -5.25 4.90
CA TYR A 117 21.17 -4.36 4.71
C TYR A 117 22.22 -4.52 5.81
N ALA A 118 21.81 -4.62 7.08
CA ALA A 118 22.70 -4.81 8.23
C ALA A 118 23.46 -6.13 8.15
N LEU A 119 22.82 -7.20 7.67
CA LEU A 119 23.43 -8.52 7.49
C LEU A 119 24.38 -8.59 6.29
N MET A 120 23.94 -8.06 5.15
CA MET A 120 24.60 -8.25 3.86
C MET A 120 25.67 -7.19 3.58
N GLY A 121 25.46 -5.97 4.09
CA GLY A 121 26.18 -4.78 3.65
C GLY A 121 25.80 -4.34 2.24
N TRP A 122 26.24 -3.14 1.83
CA TRP A 122 25.85 -2.53 0.55
C TRP A 122 26.14 -3.39 -0.68
N HIS A 123 27.32 -4.03 -0.70
CA HIS A 123 27.81 -4.81 -1.85
C HIS A 123 26.90 -5.99 -2.22
N ALA A 124 26.34 -6.66 -1.21
CA ALA A 124 25.39 -7.76 -1.42
C ALA A 124 23.93 -7.26 -1.42
N PHE A 125 23.58 -6.26 -0.61
CA PHE A 125 22.23 -5.70 -0.52
C PHE A 125 21.70 -5.18 -1.86
N LYS A 126 22.53 -4.52 -2.68
CA LYS A 126 22.11 -4.01 -4.00
C LYS A 126 21.52 -5.07 -4.94
N TRP A 127 21.85 -6.35 -4.74
CA TRP A 127 21.31 -7.47 -5.52
C TRP A 127 19.90 -7.90 -5.10
N VAL A 128 19.51 -7.58 -3.86
CA VAL A 128 18.19 -7.90 -3.28
C VAL A 128 17.34 -6.66 -2.99
N ALA A 129 17.89 -5.46 -3.16
CA ALA A 129 17.20 -4.20 -2.91
C ALA A 129 15.92 -4.06 -3.76
N GLY A 130 15.96 -4.39 -5.06
CA GLY A 130 14.78 -4.35 -5.92
C GLY A 130 13.63 -5.22 -5.42
N PRO A 131 13.86 -6.53 -5.16
CA PRO A 131 12.86 -7.40 -4.55
C PRO A 131 12.37 -6.94 -3.18
N LEU A 132 13.23 -6.35 -2.34
CA LEU A 132 12.78 -5.85 -1.04
C LEU A 132 11.95 -4.56 -1.17
N LEU A 133 12.28 -3.68 -2.12
CA LEU A 133 11.50 -2.47 -2.40
C LEU A 133 10.07 -2.78 -2.87
N LEU A 134 9.85 -3.94 -3.48
CA LEU A 134 8.50 -4.40 -3.82
C LEU A 134 7.58 -4.50 -2.60
N LEU A 135 8.12 -4.79 -1.41
CA LEU A 135 7.34 -4.89 -0.17
C LEU A 135 6.66 -3.57 0.22
N PHE A 136 7.09 -2.41 -0.29
CA PHE A 136 6.38 -1.15 -0.03
C PHE A 136 4.99 -1.11 -0.69
N PHE A 137 4.78 -1.81 -1.80
CA PHE A 137 3.47 -1.85 -2.49
C PHE A 137 2.41 -2.66 -1.75
N VAL A 138 2.83 -3.40 -0.73
CA VAL A 138 1.99 -4.25 0.10
C VAL A 138 1.33 -3.44 1.22
N VAL A 139 1.92 -2.30 1.58
CA VAL A 139 1.43 -1.40 2.62
C VAL A 139 0.31 -0.53 2.05
N PRO A 140 -0.90 -0.59 2.61
CA PRO A 140 -1.98 0.30 2.22
C PRO A 140 -1.60 1.77 2.37
N LEU A 141 -2.08 2.62 1.46
CA LEU A 141 -1.86 4.06 1.57
C LEU A 141 -2.54 4.62 2.82
N PRO A 142 -1.98 5.68 3.44
CA PRO A 142 -2.67 6.37 4.52
C PRO A 142 -4.06 6.84 4.04
N PRO A 143 -5.12 6.77 4.88
CA PRO A 143 -6.49 7.08 4.46
C PRO A 143 -6.63 8.45 3.80
N PHE A 144 -5.94 9.48 4.32
CA PHE A 144 -5.98 10.83 3.73
C PHE A 144 -5.39 10.88 2.31
N VAL A 145 -4.35 10.08 2.03
CA VAL A 145 -3.75 9.98 0.69
C VAL A 145 -4.69 9.21 -0.23
N TYR A 146 -5.22 8.09 0.26
CA TYR A 146 -6.15 7.23 -0.47
C TYR A 146 -7.41 8.00 -0.89
N ASN A 147 -8.10 8.66 0.06
CA ASN A 147 -9.32 9.42 -0.21
C ASN A 147 -9.05 10.61 -1.15
N ASN A 148 -7.94 11.33 -0.95
CA ASN A 148 -7.59 12.45 -1.83
C ASN A 148 -7.28 11.99 -3.26
N LEU A 149 -6.55 10.87 -3.40
CA LEU A 149 -6.25 10.29 -4.69
C LEU A 149 -7.53 9.78 -5.36
N SER A 150 -8.36 9.02 -4.64
CA SER A 150 -9.65 8.52 -5.11
C SER A 150 -10.52 9.66 -5.65
N GLY A 151 -10.75 10.71 -4.85
CA GLY A 151 -11.57 11.85 -5.28
C GLY A 151 -11.01 12.60 -6.50
N LYS A 152 -9.69 12.80 -6.56
CA LYS A 152 -9.05 13.42 -7.74
C LYS A 152 -9.19 12.56 -8.98
N LEU A 153 -8.99 11.25 -8.86
CA LEU A 153 -9.10 10.32 -9.97
C LEU A 153 -10.54 10.19 -10.46
N GLN A 154 -11.53 10.23 -9.57
CA GLN A 154 -12.95 10.27 -9.94
C GLN A 154 -13.23 11.49 -10.84
N LEU A 155 -12.83 12.70 -10.42
CA LEU A 155 -13.04 13.92 -11.21
C LEU A 155 -12.35 13.86 -12.59
N ILE A 156 -11.09 13.46 -12.63
CA ILE A 156 -10.34 13.33 -13.90
C ILE A 156 -11.01 12.28 -14.80
N SER A 157 -11.41 11.14 -14.23
CA SER A 157 -11.99 10.05 -15.00
C SER A 157 -13.40 10.40 -15.51
N SER A 158 -14.19 11.16 -14.73
CA SER A 158 -15.47 11.70 -15.17
C SER A 158 -15.32 12.69 -16.33
N GLU A 159 -14.33 13.59 -16.27
CA GLU A 159 -14.08 14.58 -17.33
C GLU A 159 -13.70 13.90 -18.65
N ILE A 160 -12.76 12.96 -18.60
CA ILE A 160 -12.32 12.20 -19.78
C ILE A 160 -13.44 11.25 -20.26
N GLY A 161 -14.17 10.60 -19.35
CA GLY A 161 -15.31 9.76 -19.68
C GLY A 161 -16.41 10.52 -20.42
N VAL A 162 -16.72 11.74 -19.98
CA VAL A 162 -17.64 12.65 -20.69
C VAL A 162 -17.14 13.02 -22.08
N ALA A 163 -15.84 13.26 -22.24
CA ALA A 163 -15.27 13.49 -23.57
C ALA A 163 -15.47 12.29 -24.50
N VAL A 164 -15.36 11.06 -23.98
CA VAL A 164 -15.64 9.82 -24.71
C VAL A 164 -17.13 9.72 -25.07
N ILE A 165 -18.05 10.02 -24.14
CA ILE A 165 -19.50 9.98 -24.42
C ILE A 165 -19.89 10.99 -25.51
N ARG A 166 -19.35 12.22 -25.41
CA ARG A 166 -19.58 13.27 -26.42
C ARG A 166 -19.02 12.90 -27.79
N LEU A 167 -17.96 12.09 -27.85
CA LEU A 167 -17.43 11.58 -29.11
C LEU A 167 -18.45 10.70 -29.85
N PHE A 168 -19.34 10.03 -29.13
CA PHE A 168 -20.45 9.25 -29.70
C PHE A 168 -21.69 10.09 -30.03
N GLY A 169 -21.61 11.42 -29.92
CA GLY A 169 -22.71 12.34 -30.26
C GLY A 169 -23.79 12.48 -29.20
N ILE A 170 -23.56 11.99 -27.98
CA ILE A 170 -24.51 12.07 -26.87
C ILE A 170 -24.28 13.38 -26.11
N SER A 171 -25.36 14.14 -25.88
CA SER A 171 -25.31 15.38 -25.11
C SER A 171 -25.34 15.07 -23.61
N VAL A 172 -24.26 15.40 -22.90
CA VAL A 172 -24.13 15.16 -21.46
C VAL A 172 -23.62 16.39 -20.71
N PHE A 173 -24.12 16.56 -19.50
CA PHE A 173 -23.67 17.57 -18.55
C PHE A 173 -22.86 16.93 -17.42
N LEU A 174 -21.80 17.60 -16.97
CA LEU A 174 -20.92 17.09 -15.92
C LEU A 174 -20.95 18.07 -14.74
N GLU A 175 -21.34 17.57 -13.56
CA GLU A 175 -21.31 18.30 -12.31
C GLU A 175 -20.49 17.52 -11.28
N GLY A 176 -19.26 17.96 -11.02
CA GLY A 176 -18.33 17.21 -10.16
C GLY A 176 -18.00 15.84 -10.75
N ASN A 177 -18.39 14.76 -10.06
CA ASN A 177 -18.28 13.38 -10.51
C ASN A 177 -19.62 12.77 -10.99
N VAL A 178 -20.66 13.60 -11.14
CA VAL A 178 -21.99 13.19 -11.63
C VAL A 178 -22.12 13.54 -13.11
N ILE A 179 -22.36 12.51 -13.93
CA ILE A 179 -22.59 12.61 -15.36
C ILE A 179 -24.10 12.55 -15.60
N ASP A 180 -24.69 13.66 -16.03
CA ASP A 180 -26.11 13.81 -16.29
C ASP A 180 -26.39 13.57 -17.79
N LEU A 181 -27.13 12.49 -18.07
CA LEU A 181 -27.62 12.08 -19.40
C LEU A 181 -29.03 12.60 -19.68
N GLY A 182 -29.62 13.40 -18.77
CA GLY A 182 -30.99 13.91 -18.87
C GLY A 182 -31.97 13.04 -18.09
N GLU A 183 -32.30 11.86 -18.61
CA GLU A 183 -33.23 10.93 -17.91
C GLU A 183 -32.55 10.16 -16.77
N TYR A 184 -31.22 10.00 -16.83
CA TYR A 184 -30.45 9.25 -15.85
C TYR A 184 -29.17 9.98 -15.43
N LYS A 185 -28.76 9.78 -14.17
CA LYS A 185 -27.53 10.36 -13.60
C LYS A 185 -26.57 9.25 -13.21
N LEU A 186 -25.43 9.18 -13.90
CA LEU A 186 -24.34 8.27 -13.56
C LEU A 186 -23.39 8.97 -12.59
N GLN A 187 -23.26 8.42 -11.39
CA GLN A 187 -22.27 8.90 -10.44
C GLN A 187 -21.02 8.01 -10.48
N VAL A 188 -19.86 8.64 -10.67
CA VAL A 188 -18.57 7.95 -10.54
C VAL A 188 -18.24 7.84 -9.06
N VAL A 189 -18.72 6.75 -8.45
CA VAL A 189 -18.46 6.41 -7.04
C VAL A 189 -17.02 5.92 -6.84
N GLU A 190 -16.64 5.72 -5.58
CA GLU A 190 -15.29 5.31 -5.20
C GLU A 190 -14.79 4.04 -5.91
N ALA A 191 -15.66 3.05 -6.12
CA ALA A 191 -15.34 1.83 -6.87
C ALA A 191 -14.92 2.10 -8.34
N CYS A 192 -15.31 3.24 -8.90
CA CYS A 192 -14.99 3.67 -10.26
C CYS A 192 -13.79 4.65 -10.32
N SER A 193 -13.11 4.90 -9.19
CA SER A 193 -11.90 5.74 -9.14
C SER A 193 -10.72 5.21 -9.96
N GLY A 194 -10.74 3.91 -10.30
CA GLY A 194 -9.67 3.22 -11.02
C GLY A 194 -8.55 2.71 -10.12
N LEU A 195 -8.61 2.93 -8.80
CA LEU A 195 -7.61 2.45 -7.84
C LEU A 195 -7.48 0.92 -7.83
N ARG A 196 -8.60 0.21 -8.03
CA ARG A 196 -8.67 -1.26 -8.18
C ARG A 196 -7.75 -1.81 -9.25
N TYR A 197 -7.48 -1.04 -10.31
CA TYR A 197 -6.56 -1.43 -11.38
C TYR A 197 -5.18 -0.79 -11.21
N LEU A 198 -5.14 0.43 -10.66
CA LEU A 198 -3.92 1.23 -10.56
C LEU A 198 -2.89 0.57 -9.64
N PHE A 199 -3.30 0.18 -8.43
CA PHE A 199 -2.38 -0.39 -7.45
C PHE A 199 -1.73 -1.71 -7.90
N PRO A 200 -2.49 -2.72 -8.38
CA PRO A 200 -1.87 -3.92 -8.91
C PRO A 200 -1.05 -3.64 -10.17
N LEU A 201 -1.49 -2.75 -11.08
CA LEU A 201 -0.73 -2.46 -12.30
C LEU A 201 0.60 -1.74 -12.00
N VAL A 202 0.62 -0.78 -11.07
CA VAL A 202 1.86 -0.12 -10.63
C VAL A 202 2.83 -1.12 -10.00
N SER A 203 2.32 -2.05 -9.19
CA SER A 203 3.14 -3.11 -8.57
C SER A 203 3.75 -4.04 -9.61
N ILE A 204 2.94 -4.46 -10.60
CA ILE A 204 3.39 -5.27 -11.74
C ILE A 204 4.35 -4.47 -12.62
N ALA A 205 4.12 -3.18 -12.85
CA ALA A 205 5.00 -2.32 -13.63
C ALA A 205 6.35 -2.16 -12.96
N PHE A 206 6.41 -2.06 -11.62
CA PHE A 206 7.67 -2.06 -10.89
C PHE A 206 8.41 -3.39 -11.06
N LEU A 207 7.71 -4.52 -10.89
CA LEU A 207 8.27 -5.85 -11.10
C LEU A 207 8.80 -6.01 -12.54
N ALA A 208 8.00 -5.60 -13.52
CA ALA A 208 8.35 -5.65 -14.93
C ALA A 208 9.57 -4.78 -15.19
N ALA A 209 9.60 -3.53 -14.72
CA ALA A 209 10.72 -2.60 -14.85
C ALA A 209 12.01 -3.11 -14.16
N TYR A 210 11.88 -3.80 -13.02
CA TYR A 210 13.00 -4.45 -12.35
C TYR A 210 13.60 -5.59 -13.21
N MET A 211 12.74 -6.41 -13.81
CA MET A 211 13.14 -7.49 -14.71
C MET A 211 13.61 -6.98 -16.09
N TYR A 212 13.14 -5.81 -16.52
CA TYR A 212 13.38 -5.22 -17.83
C TYR A 212 14.86 -4.86 -18.03
N LYS A 213 15.64 -5.73 -18.70
CA LYS A 213 17.09 -5.59 -18.91
C LYS A 213 17.51 -4.51 -19.93
N VAL A 214 17.04 -3.28 -19.74
CA VAL A 214 17.38 -2.11 -20.59
C VAL A 214 17.89 -0.94 -19.75
N GLU A 215 18.10 0.22 -20.40
CA GLU A 215 18.53 1.46 -19.75
C GLU A 215 17.54 1.95 -18.69
N MET A 216 18.05 2.57 -17.61
CA MET A 216 17.23 2.99 -16.46
C MET A 216 16.07 3.94 -16.82
N TRP A 217 16.27 4.85 -17.77
CA TRP A 217 15.22 5.79 -18.18
C TRP A 217 13.99 5.08 -18.77
N LYS A 218 14.19 3.98 -19.53
CA LYS A 218 13.08 3.18 -20.07
C LYS A 218 12.33 2.44 -18.97
N ARG A 219 13.06 1.94 -17.96
CA ARG A 219 12.46 1.28 -16.79
C ARG A 219 11.60 2.24 -15.99
N VAL A 220 12.11 3.46 -15.76
CA VAL A 220 11.37 4.53 -15.07
C VAL A 220 10.15 4.94 -15.89
N LEU A 221 10.29 5.09 -17.21
CA LEU A 221 9.17 5.44 -18.09
C LEU A 221 8.06 4.39 -18.05
N VAL A 222 8.39 3.10 -18.16
CA VAL A 222 7.42 1.98 -18.05
C VAL A 222 6.74 1.94 -16.68
N PHE A 223 7.48 2.23 -15.61
CA PHE A 223 6.88 2.29 -14.28
C PHE A 223 5.91 3.48 -14.14
N LEU A 224 6.31 4.67 -14.62
CA LEU A 224 5.49 5.87 -14.51
C LEU A 224 4.31 5.87 -15.48
N SER A 225 4.40 5.18 -16.62
CA SER A 225 3.33 5.08 -17.61
C SER A 225 2.14 4.25 -17.14
N SER A 226 2.31 3.34 -16.17
CA SER A 226 1.19 2.56 -15.62
C SER A 226 0.10 3.44 -15.01
N ILE A 227 0.47 4.62 -14.48
CA ILE A 227 -0.46 5.60 -13.92
C ILE A 227 -1.38 6.18 -15.02
N PRO A 228 -0.88 6.90 -16.04
CA PRO A 228 -1.73 7.44 -17.10
C PRO A 228 -2.44 6.35 -17.90
N ILE A 229 -1.82 5.18 -18.13
CA ILE A 229 -2.50 4.04 -18.79
C ILE A 229 -3.77 3.68 -18.02
N THR A 230 -3.68 3.52 -16.70
CA THR A 230 -4.83 3.15 -15.88
C THR A 230 -5.90 4.23 -15.87
N ILE A 231 -5.50 5.51 -15.72
CA ILE A 231 -6.45 6.63 -15.70
C ILE A 231 -7.21 6.70 -17.02
N LEU A 232 -6.52 6.62 -18.16
CA LEU A 232 -7.13 6.68 -19.48
C LEU A 232 -8.06 5.50 -19.73
N MET A 233 -7.65 4.28 -19.38
CA MET A 233 -8.47 3.09 -19.57
C MET A 233 -9.69 3.06 -18.63
N ASN A 234 -9.54 3.52 -17.39
CA ASN A 234 -10.67 3.68 -16.47
C ASN A 234 -11.65 4.75 -16.97
N SER A 235 -11.15 5.86 -17.51
CA SER A 235 -11.98 6.90 -18.11
C SER A 235 -12.72 6.41 -19.35
N PHE A 236 -12.03 5.65 -20.20
CA PHE A 236 -12.62 5.02 -21.38
C PHE A 236 -13.75 4.08 -20.97
N ARG A 237 -13.53 3.25 -19.95
CA ARG A 237 -14.56 2.38 -19.35
C ARG A 237 -15.79 3.17 -18.92
N ILE A 238 -15.62 4.24 -18.14
CA ILE A 238 -16.73 5.11 -17.71
C ILE A 238 -17.50 5.67 -18.93
N GLY A 239 -16.79 6.10 -19.97
CA GLY A 239 -17.42 6.58 -21.19
C GLY A 239 -18.20 5.50 -21.95
N VAL A 240 -17.67 4.27 -22.01
CA VAL A 240 -18.35 3.11 -22.61
C VAL A 240 -19.61 2.76 -21.81
N ILE A 241 -19.55 2.74 -20.47
CA ILE A 241 -20.74 2.52 -19.62
C ILE A 241 -21.78 3.60 -19.90
N GLY A 242 -21.38 4.88 -19.95
CA GLY A 242 -22.30 5.98 -20.26
C GLY A 242 -22.99 5.83 -21.61
N TYR A 243 -22.24 5.41 -22.64
CA TYR A 243 -22.80 5.09 -23.96
C TYR A 243 -23.77 3.91 -23.91
N LEU A 244 -23.44 2.85 -23.17
CA LEU A 244 -24.29 1.66 -23.06
C LEU A 244 -25.59 1.94 -22.32
N VAL A 245 -25.53 2.72 -21.24
CA VAL A 245 -26.72 3.10 -20.46
C VAL A 245 -27.70 3.91 -21.29
N GLU A 246 -27.21 4.87 -22.07
CA GLU A 246 -28.04 5.70 -22.95
C GLU A 246 -28.78 4.88 -24.02
N ASN A 247 -28.14 3.85 -24.58
CA ASN A 247 -28.69 3.11 -25.72
C ASN A 247 -29.41 1.81 -25.33
N TYR A 248 -29.03 1.19 -24.21
CA TYR A 248 -29.48 -0.16 -23.82
C TYR A 248 -30.06 -0.21 -22.39
N GLY A 249 -30.14 0.93 -21.70
CA GLY A 249 -30.73 1.05 -20.37
C GLY A 249 -29.76 0.82 -19.21
N THR A 250 -30.24 1.10 -18.00
CA THR A 250 -29.44 1.16 -16.76
C THR A 250 -28.91 -0.19 -16.30
N GLU A 251 -29.50 -1.29 -16.74
CA GLU A 251 -29.04 -2.67 -16.43
C GLU A 251 -27.60 -2.92 -16.88
N GLN A 252 -27.06 -2.13 -17.82
CA GLN A 252 -25.67 -2.24 -18.26
C GLN A 252 -24.66 -1.64 -17.26
N ALA A 253 -25.11 -0.79 -16.34
CA ALA A 253 -24.25 -0.17 -15.32
C ALA A 253 -24.16 -1.00 -14.03
N GLU A 254 -25.03 -1.99 -13.83
CA GLU A 254 -25.18 -2.73 -12.57
C GLU A 254 -24.94 -4.25 -12.73
N GLY A 255 -24.44 -4.90 -11.66
CA GLY A 255 -24.32 -6.35 -11.59
C GLY A 255 -23.10 -6.95 -12.31
N PHE A 256 -23.26 -8.15 -12.87
CA PHE A 256 -22.17 -8.99 -13.40
C PHE A 256 -21.34 -8.33 -14.52
N LEU A 257 -21.96 -7.49 -15.35
CA LEU A 257 -21.27 -6.80 -16.45
C LEU A 257 -20.25 -5.79 -15.91
N HIS A 258 -20.53 -5.16 -14.76
CA HIS A 258 -19.64 -4.20 -14.12
C HIS A 258 -18.33 -4.86 -13.65
N ASP A 259 -18.41 -6.03 -13.00
CA ASP A 259 -17.25 -6.77 -12.51
C ASP A 259 -16.45 -7.43 -13.64
N PHE A 260 -17.15 -7.99 -14.64
CA PHE A 260 -16.52 -8.62 -15.79
C PHE A 260 -15.72 -7.61 -16.63
N GLU A 261 -16.25 -6.40 -16.79
CA GLU A 261 -15.58 -5.30 -17.47
C GLU A 261 -14.29 -4.88 -16.74
N GLY A 262 -14.29 -4.87 -15.40
CA GLY A 262 -13.11 -4.50 -14.63
C GLY A 262 -11.90 -5.39 -14.89
N TRP A 263 -12.11 -6.70 -14.99
CA TRP A 263 -11.05 -7.64 -15.35
C TRP A 263 -10.53 -7.42 -16.78
N ILE A 264 -11.43 -7.15 -17.73
CA ILE A 264 -11.05 -6.86 -19.12
C ILE A 264 -10.19 -5.59 -19.19
N ILE A 265 -10.58 -4.52 -18.50
CA ILE A 265 -9.84 -3.27 -18.47
C ILE A 265 -8.45 -3.49 -17.86
N PHE A 266 -8.33 -4.25 -16.77
CA PHE A 266 -7.03 -4.59 -16.20
C PHE A 266 -6.14 -5.36 -17.20
N MET A 267 -6.69 -6.37 -17.89
CA MET A 267 -5.96 -7.13 -18.90
C MET A 267 -5.54 -6.24 -20.09
N ALA A 268 -6.38 -5.30 -20.49
CA ALA A 268 -6.06 -4.31 -21.53
C ALA A 268 -4.93 -3.36 -21.07
N CYS A 269 -4.99 -2.83 -19.85
CA CYS A 269 -3.93 -2.02 -19.26
C CYS A 269 -2.59 -2.77 -19.24
N PHE A 270 -2.60 -4.03 -18.81
CA PHE A 270 -1.40 -4.87 -18.81
C PHE A 270 -0.87 -5.14 -20.22
N ALA A 271 -1.75 -5.38 -21.19
CA ALA A 271 -1.36 -5.56 -22.59
C ALA A 271 -0.74 -4.28 -23.18
N ILE A 272 -1.29 -3.10 -22.87
CA ILE A 272 -0.74 -1.80 -23.28
C ILE A 272 0.64 -1.59 -22.67
N LEU A 273 0.82 -1.89 -21.38
CA LEU A 273 2.12 -1.83 -20.71
C LEU A 273 3.15 -2.75 -21.40
N LEU A 274 2.78 -3.99 -21.70
CA LEU A 274 3.65 -4.92 -22.43
C LEU A 274 3.97 -4.41 -23.84
N LEU A 275 2.99 -3.84 -24.55
CA LEU A 275 3.18 -3.24 -25.86
C LEU A 275 4.18 -2.08 -25.78
N GLU A 276 4.03 -1.17 -24.82
CA GLU A 276 4.96 -0.08 -24.58
C GLU A 276 6.38 -0.61 -24.35
N MET A 277 6.54 -1.64 -23.52
CA MET A 277 7.83 -2.29 -23.28
C MET A 277 8.44 -2.89 -24.55
N THR A 278 7.61 -3.48 -25.44
CA THR A 278 8.09 -4.00 -26.73
C THR A 278 8.56 -2.89 -27.67
N LEU A 279 7.85 -1.77 -27.70
CA LEU A 279 8.18 -0.63 -28.55
C LEU A 279 9.46 0.03 -28.05
N LEU A 280 9.57 0.29 -26.74
CA LEU A 280 10.77 0.84 -26.12
C LEU A 280 12.00 -0.06 -26.25
N ALA A 281 11.82 -1.38 -26.31
CA ALA A 281 12.91 -2.33 -26.55
C ALA A 281 13.49 -2.20 -27.97
N LYS A 282 12.72 -1.70 -28.93
CA LYS A 282 13.15 -1.43 -30.32
C LYS A 282 13.76 -0.03 -30.49
N VAL A 283 13.54 0.88 -29.54
CA VAL A 283 14.03 2.27 -29.57
C VAL A 283 15.41 2.35 -28.92
N GLY A 284 16.41 2.85 -29.65
CA GLY A 284 17.77 3.07 -29.16
C GLY A 284 18.84 2.32 -29.96
N LYS A 285 20.11 2.44 -29.52
CA LYS A 285 21.27 1.90 -30.24
C LYS A 285 21.35 0.37 -30.21
N ARG A 286 20.75 -0.28 -29.21
CA ARG A 286 20.69 -1.73 -29.05
C ARG A 286 19.23 -2.16 -29.02
N LYS A 287 18.84 -2.99 -29.99
CA LYS A 287 17.48 -3.57 -30.06
C LYS A 287 17.48 -4.86 -29.25
N TYR A 288 16.50 -5.02 -28.39
CA TYR A 288 16.33 -6.21 -27.58
C TYR A 288 15.03 -6.94 -27.95
N THR A 289 15.03 -8.26 -27.86
CA THR A 289 13.84 -9.10 -28.01
C THR A 289 13.16 -9.31 -26.66
N LEU A 290 11.83 -9.40 -26.58
CA LEU A 290 11.10 -9.61 -25.31
C LEU A 290 11.66 -10.77 -24.47
N LYS A 291 12.04 -11.89 -25.10
CA LYS A 291 12.63 -13.04 -24.41
C LYS A 291 13.99 -12.74 -23.78
N GLU A 292 14.81 -11.91 -24.42
CA GLU A 292 16.12 -11.51 -23.89
C GLU A 292 15.98 -10.56 -22.70
N VAL A 293 14.90 -9.80 -22.70
CA VAL A 293 14.61 -8.77 -21.71
C VAL A 293 13.95 -9.33 -20.46
N PHE A 294 13.03 -10.29 -20.62
CA PHE A 294 12.24 -10.89 -19.53
C PHE A 294 12.64 -12.33 -19.18
N GLY A 295 13.69 -12.87 -19.80
CA GLY A 295 14.13 -14.24 -19.56
C GLY A 295 14.28 -14.50 -18.07
N LEU A 296 13.41 -15.38 -17.54
CA LEU A 296 13.57 -15.99 -16.23
C LEU A 296 14.82 -16.86 -16.29
N GLU A 297 15.98 -16.24 -16.06
CA GLU A 297 17.24 -16.96 -16.01
C GLU A 297 17.22 -17.87 -14.79
N ALA A 298 17.24 -19.18 -15.02
CA ALA A 298 17.48 -20.14 -13.97
C ALA A 298 18.78 -19.76 -13.22
N PRO A 299 18.86 -20.00 -11.90
CA PRO A 299 20.06 -19.67 -11.14
C PRO A 299 21.27 -20.33 -11.81
N GLN A 300 22.22 -19.53 -12.32
CA GLN A 300 23.43 -20.07 -12.94
C GLN A 300 24.14 -20.95 -11.90
N PRO A 301 24.55 -22.18 -12.26
CA PRO A 301 25.23 -23.06 -11.30
C PRO A 301 26.50 -22.39 -10.78
N LEU A 302 26.84 -22.66 -9.53
CA LEU A 302 28.09 -22.20 -8.94
C LEU A 302 29.27 -22.70 -9.79
N PRO A 303 30.27 -21.84 -10.08
CA PRO A 303 31.51 -22.28 -10.72
C PRO A 303 32.12 -23.49 -10.02
N ALA A 304 32.57 -24.48 -10.79
CA ALA A 304 33.26 -25.64 -10.25
C ALA A 304 34.63 -25.23 -9.67
N GLY A 305 34.98 -25.74 -8.47
CA GLY A 305 36.27 -25.47 -7.84
C GLY A 305 36.33 -24.24 -6.91
N LEU A 306 35.17 -23.68 -6.49
CA LEU A 306 35.15 -22.63 -5.49
C LEU A 306 35.65 -23.13 -4.12
N GLU A 307 36.60 -22.41 -3.53
CA GLU A 307 36.98 -22.58 -2.13
C GLU A 307 35.85 -22.03 -1.25
N MET A 308 35.13 -22.91 -0.54
CA MET A 308 34.00 -22.52 0.29
C MET A 308 34.47 -22.07 1.68
N LYS A 309 34.35 -20.77 1.98
CA LYS A 309 34.63 -20.19 3.30
C LYS A 309 33.35 -19.97 4.09
N HIS A 310 33.41 -20.11 5.42
CA HIS A 310 32.30 -19.76 6.30
C HIS A 310 32.28 -18.24 6.56
N ARG A 311 31.09 -17.64 6.50
CA ARG A 311 30.93 -16.22 6.85
C ARG A 311 31.21 -16.02 8.35
N PRO A 312 32.01 -15.02 8.74
CA PRO A 312 32.28 -14.74 10.14
C PRO A 312 31.05 -14.14 10.82
N ILE A 313 30.83 -14.50 12.08
CA ILE A 313 29.85 -13.83 12.93
C ILE A 313 30.52 -12.58 13.50
N THR A 314 29.95 -11.42 13.21
CA THR A 314 30.42 -10.12 13.70
C THR A 314 29.47 -9.58 14.79
N PRO A 315 29.93 -8.62 15.63
CA PRO A 315 29.09 -7.94 16.63
C PRO A 315 27.78 -7.33 16.08
N VAL A 316 27.74 -7.01 14.79
CA VAL A 316 26.54 -6.47 14.11
C VAL A 316 25.37 -7.45 14.21
N HIS A 317 25.60 -8.76 14.15
CA HIS A 317 24.53 -9.76 14.24
C HIS A 317 23.81 -9.72 15.59
N TYR A 318 24.56 -9.53 16.67
CA TYR A 318 23.98 -9.34 18.01
C TYR A 318 23.31 -7.97 18.12
N GLY A 319 23.83 -6.94 17.48
CA GLY A 319 23.19 -5.63 17.38
C GLY A 319 21.82 -5.68 16.68
N ILE A 320 21.70 -6.47 15.61
CA ILE A 320 20.41 -6.71 14.94
C ILE A 320 19.43 -7.39 15.89
N LEU A 321 19.83 -8.51 16.52
CA LEU A 321 18.99 -9.25 17.45
C LEU A 321 18.52 -8.36 18.62
N ALA A 322 19.43 -7.60 19.22
CA ALA A 322 19.12 -6.68 20.30
C ALA A 322 18.15 -5.57 19.88
N SER A 323 18.34 -4.99 18.69
CA SER A 323 17.48 -3.93 18.17
C SER A 323 16.06 -4.44 17.89
N VAL A 324 15.94 -5.62 17.30
CA VAL A 324 14.64 -6.24 17.01
C VAL A 324 13.95 -6.69 18.31
N ALA A 325 14.69 -7.24 19.27
CA ALA A 325 14.17 -7.56 20.60
C ALA A 325 13.67 -6.31 21.33
N LEU A 326 14.38 -5.18 21.24
CA LEU A 326 13.93 -3.91 21.79
C LEU A 326 12.60 -3.46 21.18
N ILE A 327 12.44 -3.58 19.86
CA ILE A 327 11.18 -3.24 19.18
C ILE A 327 10.04 -4.14 19.67
N ALA A 328 10.23 -5.45 19.73
CA ALA A 328 9.22 -6.37 20.22
C ALA A 328 8.87 -6.12 21.70
N LEU A 329 9.86 -5.85 22.54
CA LEU A 329 9.66 -5.47 23.94
C LEU A 329 8.87 -4.16 24.05
N SER A 330 9.13 -3.18 23.19
CA SER A 330 8.37 -1.94 23.17
C SER A 330 6.90 -2.16 22.81
N SER A 331 6.61 -3.09 21.89
CA SER A 331 5.23 -3.50 21.56
C SER A 331 4.54 -4.12 22.77
N VAL A 332 5.19 -5.08 23.42
CA VAL A 332 4.64 -5.75 24.62
C VAL A 332 4.42 -4.74 25.74
N TYR A 333 5.36 -3.82 25.95
CA TYR A 333 5.23 -2.77 26.96
C TYR A 333 3.99 -1.90 26.73
N ILE A 334 3.75 -1.46 25.50
CA ILE A 334 2.56 -0.66 25.14
C ILE A 334 1.28 -1.46 25.40
N GLN A 335 1.23 -2.73 24.99
CA GLN A 335 0.06 -3.59 25.20
C GLN A 335 -0.23 -3.86 26.68
N VAL A 336 0.81 -4.05 27.49
CA VAL A 336 0.68 -4.38 28.92
C VAL A 336 0.33 -3.16 29.78
N GLN A 337 0.73 -1.95 29.39
CA GLN A 337 0.41 -0.73 30.15
C GLN A 337 -1.09 -0.51 30.33
N GLY A 338 -1.94 -1.13 29.50
CA GLY A 338 -3.39 -0.99 29.55
C GLY A 338 -3.83 0.45 29.26
N GLU A 339 -5.11 0.63 28.93
CA GLU A 339 -5.67 1.96 28.75
C GLU A 339 -6.22 2.49 30.08
N VAL A 340 -5.75 3.66 30.49
CA VAL A 340 -6.38 4.39 31.59
C VAL A 340 -7.59 5.12 31.04
N ARG A 341 -8.79 4.57 31.29
CA ARG A 341 -10.06 5.24 30.98
C ARG A 341 -10.45 6.18 32.12
N PRO A 342 -10.36 7.51 31.95
CA PRO A 342 -10.74 8.43 33.02
C PRO A 342 -12.24 8.30 33.30
N PRO A 343 -12.65 8.27 34.59
CA PRO A 343 -14.06 8.27 34.93
C PRO A 343 -14.72 9.58 34.45
N ARG A 344 -15.85 9.46 33.76
CA ARG A 344 -16.65 10.59 33.24
C ARG A 344 -18.13 10.31 33.39
N ALA A 345 -18.95 11.36 33.29
CA ALA A 345 -20.38 11.23 33.09
C ALA A 345 -20.69 11.04 31.60
N ASP A 346 -21.70 10.24 31.27
CA ASP A 346 -22.15 9.99 29.91
C ASP A 346 -22.81 11.23 29.29
N PHE A 347 -22.74 11.37 27.97
CA PHE A 347 -23.39 12.48 27.26
C PHE A 347 -24.91 12.43 27.30
N SER A 348 -25.51 11.30 27.68
CA SER A 348 -26.95 11.19 27.95
C SER A 348 -27.43 12.15 29.05
N GLY A 349 -26.54 12.55 29.96
CA GLY A 349 -26.81 13.54 31.01
C GLY A 349 -26.45 14.98 30.63
N TYR A 350 -26.01 15.24 29.39
CA TYR A 350 -25.62 16.58 28.96
C TYR A 350 -26.85 17.51 28.89
N PRO A 351 -26.77 18.74 29.45
CA PRO A 351 -27.93 19.63 29.54
C PRO A 351 -28.46 20.05 28.17
N LEU A 352 -29.76 19.88 27.97
CA LEU A 352 -30.49 20.42 26.83
C LEU A 352 -30.89 21.89 27.05
N GLU A 353 -30.84 22.39 28.27
CA GLU A 353 -31.10 23.80 28.58
C GLU A 353 -29.80 24.50 28.98
N LEU A 354 -29.40 25.50 28.20
CA LEU A 354 -28.17 26.27 28.40
C LEU A 354 -28.48 27.77 28.35
N GLY A 355 -28.88 28.35 29.48
CA GLY A 355 -29.31 29.74 29.55
C GLY A 355 -30.59 29.96 28.74
N THR A 356 -30.52 30.74 27.66
CA THR A 356 -31.64 30.97 26.72
C THR A 356 -31.69 29.96 25.57
N TRP A 357 -30.78 28.99 25.53
CA TRP A 357 -30.74 27.96 24.49
C TRP A 357 -31.50 26.71 24.93
N GLN A 358 -32.40 26.23 24.07
CA GLN A 358 -33.10 24.97 24.19
C GLN A 358 -32.60 24.00 23.11
N GLY A 359 -32.09 22.86 23.56
CA GLY A 359 -31.53 21.79 22.75
C GLY A 359 -32.53 20.68 22.49
N LYS A 360 -32.45 20.08 21.32
CA LYS A 360 -33.11 18.83 20.97
C LYS A 360 -32.04 17.82 20.54
N GLY A 361 -31.93 16.71 21.27
CA GLY A 361 -31.02 15.64 20.92
C GLY A 361 -31.45 14.93 19.64
N GLU A 362 -30.47 14.56 18.83
CA GLU A 362 -30.60 13.73 17.63
C GLU A 362 -29.82 12.43 17.81
N LEU A 363 -30.21 11.42 17.03
CA LEU A 363 -29.54 10.13 17.00
C LEU A 363 -28.83 9.98 15.67
N LEU A 364 -27.60 9.49 15.71
CA LEU A 364 -26.91 9.04 14.51
C LEU A 364 -27.49 7.71 14.06
N GLU A 365 -27.65 7.54 12.75
CA GLU A 365 -28.01 6.24 12.16
C GLU A 365 -26.90 5.21 12.44
N SER A 366 -27.28 3.93 12.52
CA SER A 366 -26.36 2.83 12.86
C SER A 366 -25.18 2.74 11.92
N ILE A 367 -25.38 3.02 10.63
CA ILE A 367 -24.30 3.03 9.62
C ILE A 367 -23.17 4.00 9.98
N TYR A 368 -23.50 5.16 10.53
CA TYR A 368 -22.50 6.14 10.96
C TYR A 368 -21.81 5.71 12.26
N LEU A 369 -22.57 5.12 13.20
CA LEU A 369 -22.00 4.61 14.45
C LEU A 369 -21.00 3.46 14.19
N ASP A 370 -21.34 2.54 13.28
CA ASP A 370 -20.51 1.42 12.90
C ASP A 370 -19.21 1.87 12.20
N SER A 371 -19.28 2.95 11.42
CA SER A 371 -18.12 3.54 10.76
C SER A 371 -17.26 4.39 11.71
N LEU A 372 -17.88 5.20 12.57
CA LEU A 372 -17.19 6.15 13.44
C LEU A 372 -16.57 5.47 14.66
N LYS A 373 -17.10 4.33 15.10
CA LYS A 373 -16.62 3.51 16.24
C LYS A 373 -16.39 4.31 17.52
N LEU A 374 -17.27 5.28 17.77
CA LEU A 374 -17.26 6.10 18.98
C LEU A 374 -17.85 5.31 20.18
N ASP A 375 -17.34 5.57 21.38
CA ASP A 375 -17.82 4.93 22.62
C ASP A 375 -19.01 5.67 23.23
N ASP A 376 -19.06 7.00 23.05
CA ASP A 376 -20.14 7.87 23.51
C ASP A 376 -20.21 9.12 22.60
N TYR A 377 -21.39 9.70 22.40
CA TYR A 377 -21.55 10.90 21.58
C TYR A 377 -22.71 11.79 22.03
N LEU A 378 -22.66 13.05 21.60
CA LEU A 378 -23.74 14.01 21.67
C LEU A 378 -23.94 14.60 20.28
N LEU A 379 -25.17 14.56 19.78
CA LEU A 379 -25.60 15.32 18.62
C LEU A 379 -26.88 16.05 19.01
N SER A 380 -26.86 17.38 19.03
CA SER A 380 -28.00 18.18 19.46
C SER A 380 -28.10 19.49 18.68
N ASP A 381 -29.33 19.85 18.32
CA ASP A 381 -29.65 21.16 17.76
C ASP A 381 -30.15 22.10 18.86
N TYR A 382 -29.42 23.18 19.09
CA TYR A 382 -29.78 24.23 20.04
C TYR A 382 -30.42 25.41 19.31
N ARG A 383 -31.49 25.95 19.89
CA ARG A 383 -32.16 27.17 19.42
C ARG A 383 -32.34 28.15 20.57
N ASN A 384 -32.11 29.45 20.32
CA ASN A 384 -32.37 30.49 21.32
C ASN A 384 -33.66 31.28 21.06
N ASP A 385 -33.99 32.16 22.00
CA ASP A 385 -35.17 33.04 21.94
C ASP A 385 -35.20 33.98 20.71
N LYS A 386 -34.03 34.25 20.10
CA LYS A 386 -33.90 35.06 18.87
C LYS A 386 -34.07 34.24 17.60
N GLY A 387 -34.22 32.92 17.72
CA GLY A 387 -34.35 31.99 16.61
C GLY A 387 -33.04 31.56 15.98
N GLU A 388 -31.89 31.93 16.54
CA GLU A 388 -30.57 31.45 16.09
C GLU A 388 -30.44 29.95 16.40
N GLN A 389 -29.78 29.21 15.50
CA GLN A 389 -29.62 27.75 15.61
C GLN A 389 -28.14 27.38 15.61
N VAL A 390 -27.78 26.41 16.44
CA VAL A 390 -26.43 25.82 16.50
C VAL A 390 -26.56 24.31 16.58
N ASN A 391 -25.98 23.61 15.61
CA ASN A 391 -25.78 22.17 15.71
C ASN A 391 -24.50 21.90 16.51
N PHE A 392 -24.59 21.05 17.52
CA PHE A 392 -23.50 20.69 18.41
C PHE A 392 -23.26 19.19 18.36
N TYR A 393 -22.06 18.82 17.93
CA TYR A 393 -21.62 17.44 17.84
C TYR A 393 -20.34 17.23 18.64
N ILE A 394 -20.33 16.21 19.50
CA ILE A 394 -19.15 15.70 20.18
C ILE A 394 -19.14 14.18 20.09
N ALA A 395 -17.99 13.61 19.73
CA ALA A 395 -17.72 12.18 19.87
C ALA A 395 -16.64 11.95 20.92
N TYR A 396 -16.79 10.89 21.71
CA TYR A 396 -15.83 10.43 22.69
C TYR A 396 -15.34 9.02 22.34
N TYR A 397 -14.04 8.85 22.53
CA TYR A 397 -13.32 7.60 22.32
C TYR A 397 -12.63 7.27 23.65
N ALA A 398 -13.07 6.20 24.29
CA ALA A 398 -12.50 5.70 25.54
C ALA A 398 -11.13 5.06 25.32
N SER A 399 -10.94 4.49 24.13
CA SER A 399 -9.68 3.90 23.69
C SER A 399 -8.85 4.90 22.88
N GLN A 400 -7.55 4.91 23.15
CA GLN A 400 -6.55 5.63 22.35
C GLN A 400 -5.55 4.64 21.75
N GLN A 401 -6.01 3.45 21.40
CA GLN A 401 -5.25 2.47 20.64
C GLN A 401 -5.54 2.58 19.15
N ALA A 402 -4.62 2.03 18.34
CA ALA A 402 -4.78 1.94 16.90
C ALA A 402 -6.08 1.19 16.55
N GLY A 403 -6.93 1.81 15.75
CA GLY A 403 -8.25 1.28 15.36
C GLY A 403 -9.46 1.93 16.05
N SER A 404 -9.25 2.73 17.11
CA SER A 404 -10.28 3.47 17.85
C SER A 404 -10.08 4.99 17.82
N ALA A 405 -9.36 5.50 16.81
CA ALA A 405 -8.91 6.88 16.76
C ALA A 405 -9.97 7.86 16.23
N ALA A 406 -10.04 9.03 16.86
CA ALA A 406 -10.81 10.16 16.36
C ALA A 406 -10.31 10.59 14.98
N HIS A 407 -11.21 10.68 14.02
CA HIS A 407 -10.93 11.21 12.69
C HIS A 407 -11.93 12.31 12.35
N SER A 408 -11.51 13.25 11.50
CA SER A 408 -12.40 14.30 11.03
C SER A 408 -13.52 13.69 10.18
N PRO A 409 -14.75 14.23 10.22
CA PRO A 409 -15.81 13.87 9.27
C PRO A 409 -15.44 14.07 7.79
N ARG A 410 -14.37 14.83 7.47
CA ARG A 410 -13.81 14.90 6.10
C ARG A 410 -13.05 13.65 5.66
N ALA A 411 -12.71 12.78 6.60
CA ALA A 411 -12.00 11.54 6.37
C ALA A 411 -12.95 10.33 6.29
N CYS A 412 -14.17 10.46 6.81
CA CYS A 412 -15.34 9.66 6.42
C CYS A 412 -15.80 10.10 5.03
#